data_AF-A0A955J0Z3-F1
#
_entry.id   AF-A0A955J0Z3-F1
#
_cell.length_a   1.000
_cell.length_b   1.000
_cell.length_c   1.000
_cell.angle_alpha   90.00
_cell.angle_beta   90.00
_cell.angle_gamma   90.00
#
_symmetry.space_group_name_H-M   'P 1'
#
loop_
_entity.id
_entity.type
_entity.pdbx_description
1 polymer ?
#
loop_
_entity_poly.entity_id
_entity_poly.type
_entity_poly.pdbx_seq_one_letter_code
_entity_poly.pdbx_strand_id
1 'polypeptide(L)' 'MGLFGSSSAQPSVSPRRIAQLEQKVDAIMAHLGITIDIPDDGLSEVWDLAERGQKIEAIKRYRELTGTGLAEAKRAV' A
#
# COMPACT_ATOMS: atom_id res chain seq x y z
N MET A 1 33.17 -8.69 28.96
CA MET A 1 33.23 -7.45 28.16
C MET A 1 32.02 -7.45 27.23
N GLY A 2 31.03 -6.57 27.48
CA GLY A 2 29.99 -6.14 26.53
C GLY A 2 28.87 -7.12 26.15
N LEU A 3 27.83 -7.19 26.99
CA LEU A 3 26.47 -7.61 26.61
C LEU A 3 25.68 -6.35 26.21
N PHE A 4 25.29 -6.21 24.95
CA PHE A 4 24.22 -5.32 24.46
C PHE A 4 23.58 -6.03 23.26
N GLY A 5 22.27 -6.25 23.16
CA GLY A 5 21.15 -5.58 23.80
C GLY A 5 20.41 -4.74 22.76
N SER A 6 19.55 -5.40 21.96
CA SER A 6 18.28 -4.91 21.37
C SER A 6 17.94 -5.71 20.11
N SER A 7 17.27 -6.84 20.30
CA SER A 7 16.40 -7.37 19.25
C SER A 7 15.25 -6.36 19.13
N SER A 8 15.30 -5.52 18.11
CA SER A 8 14.17 -4.66 17.75
C SER A 8 12.99 -5.58 17.43
N ALA A 9 12.01 -5.60 18.32
CA ALA A 9 10.71 -6.20 18.06
C ALA A 9 10.14 -5.50 16.83
N GLN A 10 10.30 -6.11 15.65
CA GLN A 10 9.57 -5.69 14.47
C GLN A 10 8.08 -5.78 14.82
N PRO A 11 7.29 -4.71 14.65
CA PRO A 11 5.86 -4.79 14.85
C PRO A 11 5.33 -5.72 13.75
N SER A 12 5.17 -7.00 14.07
CA SER A 12 4.49 -7.95 13.19
C SER A 12 3.02 -7.55 13.15
N VAL A 13 2.68 -6.71 12.17
CA VAL A 13 1.30 -6.26 11.97
C VAL A 13 0.50 -7.52 11.66
N SER A 14 -0.24 -7.99 12.67
CA SER A 14 -1.00 -9.22 12.55
C SER A 14 -2.17 -8.95 11.58
N PRO A 15 -2.35 -9.75 10.51
CA PRO A 15 -3.35 -9.48 9.48
C PRO A 15 -4.78 -9.43 10.06
N ARG A 16 -5.05 -10.20 11.12
CA ARG A 16 -6.32 -10.15 11.86
C ARG A 16 -6.59 -8.79 12.49
N ARG A 17 -5.55 -8.10 12.99
CA ARG A 17 -5.70 -6.81 13.65
C ARG A 17 -5.97 -5.69 12.63
N ILE A 18 -5.40 -5.81 11.44
CA ILE A 18 -5.68 -4.90 10.30
C ILE A 18 -7.14 -5.07 9.86
N ALA A 19 -7.59 -6.30 9.61
CA ALA A 19 -8.97 -6.55 9.17
C ALA A 19 -10.01 -6.05 10.19
N GLN A 20 -9.74 -6.22 11.49
CA GLN A 20 -10.60 -5.65 12.54
C GLN A 20 -10.60 -4.12 12.56
N LEU A 21 -9.48 -3.50 12.19
CA LEU A 21 -9.37 -2.05 12.12
C LEU A 21 -10.16 -1.51 10.93
N GLU A 22 -10.01 -2.12 9.74
CA GLU A 22 -10.78 -1.80 8.53
C GLU A 22 -12.28 -1.88 8.81
N GLN A 23 -12.75 -3.00 9.38
CA GLN A 23 -14.17 -3.17 9.71
C GLN A 23 -14.72 -2.12 10.68
N LYS A 24 -13.92 -1.70 11.66
CA LYS A 24 -14.32 -0.64 12.60
C LYS A 24 -14.36 0.73 11.94
N VAL A 25 -13.40 1.01 11.07
CA VAL A 25 -13.33 2.25 10.31
C VAL A 25 -14.56 2.36 9.40
N ASP A 26 -14.93 1.30 8.69
CA ASP A 26 -16.13 1.27 7.85
C ASP A 26 -17.41 1.53 8.67
N ALA A 27 -17.53 0.91 9.85
CA ALA A 27 -18.67 1.12 10.74
C ALA A 27 -18.78 2.57 11.24
N ILE A 28 -17.64 3.19 11.55
CA ILE A 28 -17.58 4.61 11.96
C ILE A 28 -17.93 5.52 10.78
N MET A 29 -17.37 5.27 9.59
CA MET A 29 -17.67 6.05 8.38
C MET A 29 -19.16 5.98 8.04
N ALA A 30 -19.75 4.79 8.07
CA ALA A 30 -21.18 4.58 7.84
C ALA A 30 -22.05 5.30 8.87
N HIS A 31 -21.66 5.28 10.14
CA HIS A 31 -22.39 5.98 11.21
C HIS A 31 -22.32 7.50 11.08
N LEU A 32 -21.18 8.02 10.63
CA LEU A 32 -20.96 9.47 10.44
C LEU A 32 -21.45 9.99 9.09
N GLY A 33 -21.87 9.10 8.17
CA GLY A 33 -22.28 9.46 6.81
C GLY A 33 -21.13 10.04 5.98
N ILE A 34 -19.88 9.73 6.33
CA ILE A 34 -18.70 10.24 5.63
C ILE A 34 -18.40 9.30 4.47
N THR A 35 -18.49 9.82 3.26
CA THR A 35 -17.94 9.19 2.07
C THR A 35 -16.57 9.81 1.83
N ILE A 36 -15.51 9.00 2.00
CA ILE A 36 -14.18 9.41 1.57
C ILE A 36 -14.06 8.98 0.13
N ASP A 37 -14.24 9.95 -0.78
CA ASP A 37 -13.79 9.79 -2.15
C ASP A 37 -12.26 9.87 -2.09
N ILE A 38 -11.63 8.71 -1.92
CA ILE A 38 -10.18 8.60 -2.05
C ILE A 38 -9.96 8.70 -3.55
N PRO A 39 -9.43 9.81 -4.08
CA PRO A 39 -9.15 9.90 -5.50
C PRO A 39 -8.22 8.74 -5.85
N ASP A 40 -8.67 7.88 -6.75
CA ASP A 40 -7.80 6.88 -7.36
C ASP A 40 -6.72 7.67 -8.09
N ASP A 41 -5.53 7.70 -7.53
CA ASP A 41 -4.35 8.30 -8.13
C ASP A 41 -3.87 7.46 -9.34
N GLY A 42 -4.66 6.47 -9.74
CA GLY A 42 -4.41 5.52 -10.82
C GLY A 42 -3.44 4.43 -10.39
N LEU A 43 -2.93 4.46 -9.14
CA LEU A 43 -1.99 3.47 -8.65
C LEU A 43 -2.69 2.13 -8.38
N SER A 44 -4.00 2.10 -8.14
CA SER A 44 -4.75 0.85 -8.08
C SER A 44 -4.64 0.05 -9.38
N GLU A 45 -4.75 0.72 -10.53
CA GLU A 45 -4.55 0.07 -11.85
C GLU A 45 -3.11 -0.46 -12.01
N VAL A 46 -2.11 0.27 -11.49
CA VAL A 46 -0.71 -0.19 -11.49
C VAL A 46 -0.56 -1.50 -10.71
N TRP A 47 -1.15 -1.59 -9.51
CA TRP A 47 -1.07 -2.78 -8.67
C TRP A 47 -1.81 -3.96 -9.28
N ASP A 48 -2.99 -3.74 -9.85
CA ASP A 48 -3.74 -4.77 -10.59
C ASP A 48 -2.92 -5.34 -11.75
N LEU A 49 -2.26 -4.47 -12.53
CA LEU A 49 -1.37 -4.89 -13.62
C LEU A 49 -0.17 -5.69 -13.09
N ALA A 50 0.40 -5.28 -11.95
CA ALA A 50 1.51 -5.97 -11.31
C ALA A 50 1.11 -7.37 -10.82
N GLU A 51 -0.04 -7.50 -10.16
CA GLU A 51 -0.60 -8.78 -9.68
C GLU A 51 -0.94 -9.73 -10.83
N ARG A 52 -1.42 -9.21 -11.96
CA ARG A 52 -1.67 -9.97 -13.19
C ARG A 52 -0.39 -10.41 -13.92
N GLY A 53 0.79 -10.03 -13.42
CA GLY A 53 2.09 -10.34 -14.01
C GLY A 53 2.48 -9.43 -15.19
N GLN A 54 1.71 -8.38 -15.47
CA GLN A 54 1.93 -7.42 -16.55
C GLN A 54 2.89 -6.30 -16.09
N LYS A 55 4.07 -6.68 -15.58
CA LYS A 55 5.03 -5.75 -14.95
C LYS A 55 5.46 -4.57 -15.83
N ILE A 56 5.58 -4.77 -17.15
CA ILE A 56 5.99 -3.70 -18.06
C ILE A 56 4.91 -2.62 -18.14
N GLU A 57 3.64 -3.02 -18.26
CA GLU A 57 2.51 -2.09 -18.30
C GLU A 57 2.32 -1.40 -16.93
N ALA A 58 2.46 -2.13 -15.83
CA ALA A 58 2.44 -1.57 -14.49
C ALA A 58 3.52 -0.49 -14.29
N ILE A 59 4.78 -0.79 -14.66
CA ILE A 59 5.89 0.18 -14.57
C ILE A 59 5.64 1.38 -15.49
N LYS A 60 5.15 1.16 -16.71
CA LYS A 60 4.83 2.24 -17.64
C LYS A 60 3.75 3.15 -17.05
N ARG A 61 2.69 2.56 -16.50
CA ARG A 61 1.57 3.30 -15.94
C ARG A 61 1.97 4.06 -14.66
N TYR A 62 2.78 3.43 -13.81
CA TYR A 62 3.37 4.10 -12.65
C TYR A 62 4.18 5.34 -13.04
N ARG A 63 4.95 5.28 -14.13
CA ARG A 63 5.71 6.43 -14.64
C ARG A 63 4.83 7.53 -15.21
N GLU A 64 3.74 7.17 -15.88
CA GLU A 64 2.79 8.16 -16.42
C GLU A 64 2.08 8.93 -15.30
N LEU A 65 1.80 8.27 -14.18
CA LEU A 65 1.13 8.86 -13.02
C LEU A 65 2.09 9.67 -12.13
N THR A 66 3.31 9.16 -11.91
CA THR A 66 4.26 9.74 -10.95
C THR A 66 5.35 10.59 -11.59
N GLY A 67 5.55 10.50 -12.91
CA GLY A 67 6.65 11.16 -13.63
C GLY A 67 8.04 10.60 -13.34
N THR A 68 8.13 9.47 -12.62
CA THR A 68 9.39 8.90 -12.14
C THR A 68 10.25 8.27 -13.24
N GLY A 69 11.55 8.13 -12.94
CA GLY A 69 12.48 7.43 -13.83
C GLY A 69 12.21 5.93 -13.90
N LEU A 70 12.65 5.26 -14.97
CA LEU A 70 12.44 3.82 -15.17
C LEU A 70 13.00 2.96 -14.01
N ALA A 71 14.14 3.36 -13.45
CA ALA A 71 14.78 2.66 -12.35
C ALA A 71 14.06 2.85 -10.99
N GLU A 72 13.30 3.93 -10.83
CA GLU A 72 12.49 4.19 -9.64
C GLU A 72 11.16 3.45 -9.76
N ALA A 73 10.50 3.55 -10.92
CA ALA A 73 9.26 2.84 -11.18
C ALA A 73 9.41 1.32 -11.05
N LYS A 74 10.50 0.74 -11.55
CA LYS A 74 10.81 -0.69 -11.37
C LYS A 74 11.08 -1.09 -9.91
N ARG A 75 11.49 -0.14 -9.06
CA ARG A 75 11.69 -0.41 -7.62
C ARG A 75 10.38 -0.30 -6.84
N ALA A 76 9.45 0.52 -7.31
CA ALA A 76 8.14 0.68 -6.70
C ALA A 76 7.22 -0.50 -7.04
N VAL A 77 7.21 -0.96 -8.30
CA VAL A 77 6.37 -2.04 -8.83
C VAL A 77 7.01 -3.42 -8.70
#